data_AF-A0A3B0WT14-F1
#
_entry.id   AF-A0A3B0WT14-F1
#
_cell.length_a   1.000
_cell.length_b   1.000
_cell.length_c   1.000
_cell.angle_alpha   90.00
_cell.angle_beta   90.00
_cell.angle_gamma   90.00
#
_symmetry.space_group_name_H-M   'P 1'
#
loop_
_entity.id
_entity.type
_entity.pdbx_description
1 polymer ?
#
loop_
_entity_poly.entity_id
_entity_poly.type
_entity_poly.pdbx_seq_one_letter_code
_entity_poly.pdbx_strand_id
1 'polypeptide(L)'
;MVMVLQMKLIILQFLKIFLLFCLSSALPVFAGSERAWPIITFTCDTAKNEAKLKNEVVWGLNGERFAFNEAQGTYNPWSLVDIKERGTSKIISEKKRLKLKCKLANAEYTLVVRPKIFNPNYDGKCGDRLSVKVSVYKNDDLLIEDQSMEKFCHGNAPVMRGLKVTATNSKVKFYEVSRSRFY
;
A
#
# COMPACT_ATOMS: atom_id res chain seq x y z
N MET A 1 -19.53 -52.96 -47.31
CA MET A 1 -19.18 -51.55 -47.60
C MET A 1 -19.72 -50.55 -46.57
N VAL A 2 -20.84 -50.83 -45.88
CA VAL A 2 -21.47 -49.92 -44.89
C VAL A 2 -20.65 -49.71 -43.61
N MET A 3 -19.94 -50.72 -43.10
CA MET A 3 -19.12 -50.59 -41.86
C MET A 3 -17.94 -49.61 -41.99
N VAL A 4 -17.34 -49.48 -43.18
CA VAL A 4 -16.18 -48.59 -43.40
C VAL A 4 -16.60 -47.11 -43.35
N LEU A 5 -17.84 -46.81 -43.70
CA LEU A 5 -18.36 -45.44 -43.69
C LEU A 5 -18.67 -44.95 -42.26
N GLN A 6 -19.20 -45.82 -41.39
CA GLN A 6 -19.49 -45.47 -40.00
C GLN A 6 -18.22 -45.22 -39.17
N MET A 7 -17.17 -46.00 -39.40
CA MET A 7 -15.91 -45.84 -38.67
C MET A 7 -15.22 -44.50 -38.97
N LYS A 8 -15.33 -44.00 -40.22
CA LYS A 8 -14.80 -42.67 -40.61
C LYS A 8 -15.56 -41.52 -39.95
N LEU A 9 -16.87 -41.65 -39.76
CA LEU A 9 -17.68 -40.61 -39.12
C LEU A 9 -17.34 -40.43 -37.63
N ILE A 10 -17.10 -41.55 -36.94
CA ILE A 10 -16.73 -41.58 -35.52
C ILE A 10 -15.35 -40.95 -35.30
N ILE A 11 -14.36 -41.30 -36.13
CA ILE A 11 -13.01 -40.71 -36.05
C ILE A 11 -13.04 -39.19 -36.28
N LEU A 12 -13.87 -38.71 -37.21
CA LEU A 12 -14.00 -37.27 -37.48
C LEU A 12 -14.65 -36.50 -36.31
N GLN A 13 -15.59 -37.12 -35.60
CA GLN A 13 -16.20 -36.53 -34.40
C GLN A 13 -15.23 -36.46 -33.22
N PHE A 14 -14.45 -37.52 -32.98
CA PHE A 14 -13.42 -37.50 -31.92
C PHE A 14 -12.32 -36.47 -32.21
N LEU A 15 -11.91 -36.30 -33.47
CA LEU A 15 -10.94 -35.27 -33.86
C LEU A 15 -11.46 -33.85 -33.58
N LYS A 16 -12.75 -33.57 -33.85
CA LYS A 16 -13.36 -32.26 -33.56
C LYS A 16 -13.43 -31.96 -32.06
N ILE A 17 -13.73 -32.97 -31.23
CA ILE A 17 -13.77 -32.82 -29.77
C ILE A 17 -12.36 -32.61 -29.21
N PHE A 18 -11.37 -33.34 -29.73
CA PHE A 18 -9.97 -33.18 -29.33
C PHE A 18 -9.42 -31.80 -29.70
N LEU A 19 -9.76 -31.27 -30.89
CA LEU A 19 -9.37 -29.93 -31.31
C LEU A 19 -9.98 -28.84 -30.42
N LEU A 20 -11.23 -29.03 -29.97
CA LEU A 20 -11.89 -28.10 -29.05
C LEU A 20 -11.22 -28.05 -27.67
N PHE A 21 -10.67 -29.17 -27.20
CA PHE A 21 -9.99 -29.27 -25.89
C PHE A 21 -8.57 -28.69 -25.91
N CYS A 22 -7.93 -28.63 -27.08
CA CYS A 22 -6.60 -28.02 -27.23
C CYS A 22 -6.64 -26.48 -27.33
N LEU A 23 -7.77 -25.87 -27.73
CA LEU A 23 -7.88 -24.40 -27.82
C LEU A 23 -8.20 -23.71 -26.48
N SER A 24 -8.65 -24.44 -25.46
CA SER A 24 -9.03 -23.87 -24.16
C SER A 24 -7.89 -23.78 -23.14
N SER A 25 -6.69 -24.28 -23.45
CA SER A 25 -5.53 -24.33 -22.53
C SER A 25 -4.49 -23.22 -22.74
N ALA A 26 -4.73 -22.24 -23.63
CA ALA A 26 -3.71 -21.26 -24.02
C ALA A 26 -4.06 -19.79 -23.76
N LEU A 27 -5.02 -19.48 -22.88
CA LEU A 27 -5.12 -18.13 -22.33
C LEU A 27 -4.35 -18.10 -21.01
N PRO A 28 -3.09 -17.63 -21.00
CA PRO A 28 -2.45 -17.27 -19.74
C PRO A 28 -3.33 -16.22 -19.07
N VAL A 29 -3.99 -16.61 -17.97
CA VAL A 29 -4.52 -15.64 -17.03
C VAL A 29 -3.30 -15.00 -16.42
N PHE A 30 -2.81 -13.93 -17.05
CA PHE A 30 -1.88 -13.01 -16.42
C PHE A 30 -2.65 -12.34 -15.29
N ALA A 31 -2.72 -13.01 -14.15
CA ALA A 31 -2.97 -12.35 -12.88
C ALA A 31 -1.76 -11.45 -12.66
N GLY A 32 -1.77 -10.27 -13.29
CA GLY A 32 -0.84 -9.21 -12.95
C GLY A 32 -0.98 -9.00 -11.46
N SER A 33 0.08 -9.22 -10.69
CA SER A 33 0.03 -9.06 -9.25
C SER A 33 -0.42 -7.63 -8.97
N GLU A 34 -1.65 -7.48 -8.48
CA GLU A 34 -2.20 -6.16 -8.23
C GLU A 34 -1.27 -5.43 -7.25
N ARG A 35 -0.94 -4.17 -7.55
CA ARG A 35 -0.11 -3.36 -6.68
C ARG A 35 -0.92 -2.92 -5.46
N ALA A 36 -0.34 -2.98 -4.27
CA ALA A 36 -0.89 -2.35 -3.09
C ALA A 36 -0.51 -0.85 -3.07
N TRP A 37 -1.52 0.02 -2.99
CA TRP A 37 -1.33 1.46 -2.92
C TRP A 37 -1.51 1.94 -1.48
N PRO A 38 -0.46 2.48 -0.83
CA PRO A 38 -0.55 2.93 0.55
C PRO A 38 -1.32 4.24 0.64
N ILE A 39 -2.10 4.38 1.70
CA ILE A 39 -2.94 5.55 2.00
C ILE A 39 -2.68 5.93 3.45
N ILE A 40 -2.46 7.23 3.67
CA ILE A 40 -2.34 7.78 5.01
C ILE A 40 -3.59 8.58 5.32
N THR A 41 -4.29 8.17 6.39
CA THR A 41 -5.50 8.85 6.85
C THR A 41 -5.23 9.50 8.20
N PHE A 42 -5.43 10.81 8.30
CA PHE A 42 -5.32 11.58 9.53
C PHE A 42 -6.69 12.02 10.02
N THR A 43 -6.92 11.93 11.32
CA THR A 43 -8.13 12.44 11.95
C THR A 43 -7.76 13.16 13.23
N CYS A 44 -8.25 14.39 13.38
CA CYS A 44 -8.21 15.16 14.61
C CYS A 44 -9.63 15.23 15.17
N ASP A 45 -9.92 14.46 16.21
CA ASP A 45 -11.23 14.42 16.87
C ASP A 45 -11.12 15.15 18.21
N THR A 46 -11.46 16.44 18.21
CA THR A 46 -11.36 17.30 19.40
C THR A 46 -12.40 16.93 20.46
N ALA A 47 -13.57 16.42 20.05
CA ALA A 47 -14.61 15.96 20.96
C ALA A 47 -14.16 14.72 21.75
N LYS A 48 -13.46 13.79 21.10
CA LYS A 48 -12.84 12.62 21.75
C LYS A 48 -11.42 12.88 22.25
N ASN A 49 -10.92 14.09 22.07
CA ASN A 49 -9.61 14.54 22.51
C ASN A 49 -8.47 13.62 22.02
N GLU A 50 -8.55 13.23 20.74
CA GLU A 50 -7.64 12.27 20.12
C GLU A 50 -7.18 12.68 18.71
N ALA A 51 -5.92 12.38 18.41
CA ALA A 51 -5.37 12.43 17.06
C ALA A 51 -5.06 11.00 16.60
N LYS A 52 -5.46 10.65 15.38
CA LYS A 52 -5.24 9.32 14.79
C LYS A 52 -4.54 9.46 13.45
N LEU A 53 -3.58 8.58 13.21
CA LEU A 53 -2.98 8.39 11.91
C LEU A 53 -3.10 6.91 11.55
N LYS A 54 -3.72 6.62 10.41
CA LYS A 54 -3.85 5.27 9.88
C LYS A 54 -2.98 5.11 8.65
N ASN A 55 -2.47 3.90 8.50
CA ASN A 55 -1.83 3.36 7.32
C ASN A 55 -2.75 2.29 6.77
N GLU A 56 -3.20 2.47 5.54
CA GLU A 56 -4.14 1.60 4.86
C GLU A 56 -3.60 1.28 3.47
N VAL A 57 -4.08 0.20 2.85
CA VAL A 57 -3.76 -0.13 1.46
C VAL A 57 -5.02 -0.38 0.67
N VAL A 58 -5.01 0.03 -0.59
CA VAL A 58 -6.03 -0.33 -1.56
C VAL A 58 -5.34 -0.99 -2.74
N TRP A 59 -5.89 -2.12 -3.19
CA TRP A 59 -5.28 -2.95 -4.22
C TRP A 59 -5.69 -2.53 -5.64
N GLY A 60 -4.78 -2.77 -6.58
CA GLY A 60 -5.04 -2.71 -8.02
C GLY A 60 -5.45 -1.33 -8.51
N LEU A 61 -6.38 -1.31 -9.46
CA LEU A 61 -6.88 -0.09 -10.11
C LEU A 61 -7.61 0.85 -9.13
N ASN A 62 -8.23 0.30 -8.08
CA ASN A 62 -8.91 1.10 -7.06
C ASN A 62 -7.91 1.93 -6.25
N GLY A 63 -6.73 1.36 -5.97
CA GLY A 63 -5.68 2.06 -5.25
C GLY A 63 -4.98 3.11 -6.12
N GLU A 64 -4.76 2.77 -7.39
CA GLU A 64 -4.18 3.71 -8.37
C GLU A 64 -5.05 4.96 -8.55
N ARG A 65 -6.37 4.76 -8.54
CA ARG A 65 -7.37 5.82 -8.75
C ARG A 65 -7.94 6.38 -7.43
N PHE A 66 -7.32 6.09 -6.29
CA PHE A 66 -7.83 6.56 -5.02
C PHE A 66 -7.87 8.10 -4.97
N ALA A 67 -9.04 8.65 -4.65
CA ALA A 67 -9.27 10.10 -4.61
C ALA A 67 -8.74 10.69 -3.30
N PHE A 68 -7.44 10.99 -3.25
CA PHE A 68 -6.82 11.67 -2.11
C PHE A 68 -7.39 13.08 -1.93
N ASN A 69 -7.70 13.43 -0.68
CA ASN A 69 -8.29 14.71 -0.33
C ASN A 69 -7.76 15.14 1.05
N GLU A 70 -6.87 16.13 1.04
CA GLU A 70 -6.23 16.65 2.27
C GLU A 70 -7.27 17.22 3.24
N ALA A 71 -8.35 17.84 2.76
CA ALA A 71 -9.43 18.36 3.59
C ALA A 71 -10.24 17.25 4.28
N GLN A 72 -10.29 16.05 3.68
CA GLN A 72 -10.85 14.85 4.29
C GLN A 72 -9.80 14.05 5.08
N GLY A 73 -8.56 14.53 5.14
CA GLY A 73 -7.46 13.91 5.86
C GLY A 73 -6.85 12.69 5.18
N THR A 74 -7.04 12.49 3.87
CA THR A 74 -6.40 11.39 3.13
C THR A 74 -5.24 11.90 2.27
N TYR A 75 -4.09 11.23 2.36
CA TYR A 75 -2.83 11.67 1.77
C TYR A 75 -2.14 10.54 1.02
N ASN A 76 -1.55 10.88 -0.13
CA ASN A 76 -0.78 9.96 -0.97
C ASN A 76 0.71 9.95 -0.56
N PRO A 77 1.26 8.86 -0.02
CA PRO A 77 2.68 8.75 0.30
C PRO A 77 3.60 9.00 -0.90
N TRP A 78 3.19 8.62 -2.11
CA TRP A 78 3.98 8.84 -3.32
C TRP A 78 4.15 10.32 -3.66
N SER A 79 3.27 11.21 -3.16
CA SER A 79 3.45 12.66 -3.30
C SER A 79 4.60 13.22 -2.44
N LEU A 80 5.11 12.43 -1.49
CA LEU A 80 6.21 12.81 -0.58
C LEU A 80 7.60 12.51 -1.14
N VAL A 81 7.66 11.84 -2.30
CA VAL A 81 8.91 11.47 -2.97
C VAL A 81 8.99 12.10 -4.36
N ASP A 82 10.20 12.23 -4.86
CA ASP A 82 10.47 12.48 -6.27
C ASP A 82 11.05 11.21 -6.89
N ILE A 83 10.62 10.91 -8.12
CA ILE A 83 11.17 9.84 -8.94
C ILE A 83 11.83 10.50 -10.15
N LYS A 84 13.13 10.25 -10.34
CA LYS A 84 13.93 10.85 -11.42
C LYS A 84 14.60 9.77 -12.25
N GLU A 85 14.62 9.95 -13.55
CA GLU A 85 15.38 9.10 -14.48
C GLU A 85 16.88 9.39 -14.34
N ARG A 86 17.69 8.32 -14.27
CA ARG A 86 19.16 8.38 -14.26
C ARG A 86 19.70 7.25 -15.14
N GLY A 87 19.92 7.57 -16.42
CA GLY A 87 20.33 6.59 -17.43
C GLY A 87 19.23 5.56 -17.65
N THR A 88 19.51 4.29 -17.36
CA THR A 88 18.56 3.17 -17.48
C THR A 88 17.80 2.87 -16.19
N SER A 89 17.99 3.67 -15.14
CA SER A 89 17.40 3.42 -13.81
C SER A 89 16.58 4.61 -13.33
N LYS A 90 15.54 4.34 -12.55
CA LYS A 90 14.75 5.36 -11.86
C LYS A 90 15.18 5.46 -10.40
N ILE A 91 15.48 6.67 -9.93
CA ILE A 91 15.88 6.94 -8.54
C ILE A 91 14.75 7.62 -7.78
N ILE A 92 14.40 7.08 -6.62
CA ILE A 92 13.44 7.62 -5.67
C ILE A 92 14.19 8.36 -4.55
N SER A 93 13.72 9.55 -4.21
CA SER A 93 14.26 10.35 -3.11
C SER A 93 13.15 11.05 -2.32
N GLU A 94 13.41 11.38 -1.05
CA GLU A 94 12.49 12.19 -0.24
C GLU A 94 12.39 13.59 -0.86
N LYS A 95 11.16 14.02 -1.16
CA LYS A 95 10.85 15.36 -1.71
C LYS A 95 10.39 16.32 -0.62
N LYS A 96 9.43 15.87 0.19
CA LYS A 96 8.80 16.70 1.22
C LYS A 96 8.36 15.88 2.42
N ARG A 97 8.02 16.60 3.49
CA ARG A 97 7.45 16.04 4.72
C ARG A 97 6.04 16.55 4.89
N LEU A 98 5.14 15.70 5.36
CA LEU A 98 3.76 16.06 5.66
C LEU A 98 3.67 16.40 7.16
N LYS A 99 3.22 17.61 7.49
CA LYS A 99 3.03 18.07 8.88
C LYS A 99 1.53 18.14 9.19
N LEU A 100 1.08 17.28 10.09
CA LEU A 100 -0.33 17.14 10.47
C LEU A 100 -0.52 17.66 11.89
N LYS A 101 -1.25 18.76 12.04
CA LYS A 101 -1.48 19.39 13.34
C LYS A 101 -2.85 19.04 13.89
N CYS A 102 -2.93 18.83 15.20
CA CYS A 102 -4.19 18.63 15.91
C CYS A 102 -4.13 19.31 17.29
N LYS A 103 -4.96 20.32 17.49
CA LYS A 103 -5.11 20.98 18.78
C LYS A 103 -6.04 20.15 19.67
N LEU A 104 -5.46 19.54 20.69
CA LEU A 104 -6.19 18.79 21.71
C LEU A 104 -6.31 19.64 22.99
N ALA A 105 -7.03 19.15 24.01
CA ALA A 105 -7.41 19.95 25.16
C ALA A 105 -6.24 20.58 25.93
N ASN A 106 -5.06 19.94 25.95
CA ASN A 106 -3.90 20.38 26.74
C ASN A 106 -2.67 20.76 25.93
N ALA A 107 -2.66 20.53 24.61
CA ALA A 107 -1.49 20.77 23.76
C ALA A 107 -1.85 20.74 22.27
N GLU A 108 -1.01 21.35 21.45
CA GLU A 108 -0.99 21.08 20.01
C GLU A 108 -0.14 19.84 19.75
N TYR A 109 -0.66 18.86 19.03
CA TYR A 109 0.12 17.71 18.59
C TYR A 109 0.46 17.86 17.11
N THR A 110 1.73 17.65 16.77
CA THR A 110 2.20 17.64 15.38
C THR A 110 2.73 16.26 15.03
N LEU A 111 2.11 15.61 14.04
CA LEU A 111 2.60 14.38 13.45
C LEU A 111 3.35 14.73 12.16
N VAL A 112 4.65 14.44 12.13
CA VAL A 112 5.49 14.64 10.95
C VAL A 112 5.65 13.31 10.24
N VAL A 113 5.02 13.19 9.07
CA VAL A 113 5.06 11.98 8.24
C VAL A 113 6.10 12.15 7.15
N ARG A 114 7.02 11.19 7.04
CA ARG A 114 8.10 11.16 6.05
C ARG A 114 8.03 9.87 5.24
N PRO A 115 8.44 9.87 3.97
CA PRO A 115 8.52 8.63 3.21
C PRO A 115 9.56 7.69 3.83
N LYS A 116 9.25 6.39 3.81
CA LYS A 116 10.19 5.32 4.05
C LYS A 116 10.45 4.61 2.72
N ILE A 117 11.54 5.01 2.07
CA ILE A 117 12.02 4.44 0.83
C ILE A 117 12.83 3.19 1.18
N PHE A 118 12.39 2.02 0.70
CA PHE A 118 13.09 0.76 0.97
C PHE A 118 14.28 0.54 0.05
N ASN A 119 14.19 1.02 -1.20
CA ASN A 119 15.27 0.98 -2.16
C ASN A 119 15.25 2.28 -2.98
N PRO A 120 16.36 3.05 -3.01
CA PRO A 120 16.45 4.24 -3.85
C PRO A 120 16.35 3.94 -5.35
N ASN A 121 16.68 2.74 -5.82
CA ASN A 121 16.42 2.33 -7.19
C ASN A 121 14.99 1.79 -7.30
N TYR A 122 14.11 2.50 -8.01
CA TYR A 122 12.68 2.16 -8.19
C TYR A 122 12.48 0.79 -8.83
N ASP A 123 13.34 0.43 -9.79
CA ASP A 123 13.27 -0.85 -10.50
C ASP A 123 14.01 -1.97 -9.75
N GLY A 124 14.70 -1.61 -8.65
CA GLY A 124 15.37 -2.56 -7.77
C GLY A 124 14.39 -3.31 -6.86
N LYS A 125 14.90 -4.33 -6.17
CA LYS A 125 14.10 -5.08 -5.17
C LYS A 125 13.50 -4.12 -4.15
N CYS A 126 12.17 -4.12 -4.03
CA CYS A 126 11.38 -3.21 -3.18
C CYS A 126 11.42 -1.71 -3.55
N GLY A 127 11.91 -1.34 -4.73
CA GLY A 127 11.91 0.06 -5.17
C GLY A 127 10.50 0.59 -5.41
N ASP A 128 9.62 -0.24 -5.95
CA ASP A 128 8.20 0.07 -6.15
C ASP A 128 7.36 0.01 -4.86
N ARG A 129 7.97 -0.32 -3.71
CA ARG A 129 7.33 -0.31 -2.39
C ARG A 129 7.69 0.97 -1.64
N LEU A 130 6.66 1.60 -1.10
CA LEU A 130 6.78 2.80 -0.28
C LEU A 130 5.95 2.62 0.99
N SER A 131 6.53 3.02 2.10
CA SER A 131 5.82 3.18 3.37
C SER A 131 6.09 4.58 3.91
N VAL A 132 5.70 4.83 5.15
CA VAL A 132 6.04 6.07 5.86
C VAL A 132 6.67 5.77 7.21
N LYS A 133 7.34 6.78 7.75
CA LYS A 133 7.74 6.86 9.14
C LYS A 133 7.19 8.14 9.75
N VAL A 134 6.95 8.12 11.06
CA VAL A 134 6.21 9.18 11.75
C VAL A 134 6.95 9.60 13.00
N SER A 135 7.16 10.90 13.11
CA SER A 135 7.55 11.55 14.37
C SER A 135 6.34 12.22 14.98
N VAL A 136 6.21 12.19 16.30
CA VAL A 136 5.11 12.81 17.04
C VAL A 136 5.70 13.83 18.00
N TYR A 137 5.19 15.06 17.92
CA TYR A 137 5.55 16.17 18.78
C TYR A 137 4.34 16.61 19.59
N LYS A 138 4.57 17.03 20.83
CA LYS A 138 3.60 17.70 21.69
C LYS A 138 4.11 19.12 21.94
N ASN A 139 3.41 20.11 21.41
CA ASN A 139 3.91 21.45 21.17
C ASN A 139 5.21 21.32 20.35
N ASP A 140 6.37 21.41 21.00
CA ASP A 140 7.69 21.24 20.38
C ASP A 140 8.49 20.06 20.97
N ASP A 141 7.96 19.38 21.99
CA ASP A 141 8.61 18.24 22.63
C ASP A 141 8.43 16.98 21.79
N LEU A 142 9.54 16.35 21.43
CA LEU A 142 9.56 15.09 20.69
C LEU A 142 9.09 13.94 21.59
N LEU A 143 7.97 13.32 21.24
CA LEU A 143 7.45 12.14 21.93
C LEU A 143 7.92 10.83 21.28
N ILE A 144 7.93 10.79 19.95
CA ILE A 144 8.30 9.62 19.15
C ILE A 144 9.10 10.10 17.94
N GLU A 145 10.23 9.46 17.67
CA GLU A 145 11.11 9.79 16.56
C GLU A 145 11.04 8.73 15.44
N ASP A 146 10.74 9.17 14.21
CA ASP A 146 10.92 8.43 12.96
C ASP A 146 10.41 6.96 13.01
N GLN A 147 9.30 6.72 13.72
CA GLN A 147 8.72 5.40 13.89
C GLN A 147 8.20 4.89 12.55
N SER A 148 8.82 3.83 12.03
CA SER A 148 8.43 3.23 10.75
C SER A 148 7.07 2.55 10.85
N MET A 149 6.18 2.83 9.90
CA MET A 149 4.90 2.11 9.80
C MET A 149 5.07 0.72 9.19
N GLU A 150 6.10 0.52 8.38
CA GLU A 150 6.55 -0.79 7.92
C GLU A 150 8.06 -0.89 8.07
N LYS A 151 8.54 -1.89 8.80
CA LYS A 151 9.98 -2.03 9.09
C LYS A 151 10.76 -2.51 7.88
N PHE A 152 10.20 -3.49 7.17
CA PHE A 152 10.82 -4.18 6.04
C PHE A 152 9.80 -4.35 4.90
N CYS A 153 10.25 -4.22 3.66
CA CYS A 153 9.40 -4.41 2.48
C CYS A 153 9.05 -5.88 2.18
N HIS A 154 9.67 -6.84 2.86
CA HIS A 154 9.42 -8.26 2.70
C HIS A 154 9.56 -9.01 4.03
N GLY A 155 9.15 -10.28 4.06
CA GLY A 155 9.13 -11.10 5.27
C GLY A 155 7.83 -10.93 6.06
N ASN A 156 7.81 -11.47 7.28
CA ASN A 156 6.58 -11.60 8.08
C ASN A 156 6.50 -10.63 9.26
N ALA A 157 7.35 -9.60 9.29
CA ALA A 157 7.33 -8.60 10.34
C ALA A 157 5.95 -7.89 10.37
N PRO A 158 5.40 -7.61 11.57
CA PRO A 158 4.18 -6.83 11.71
C PRO A 158 4.27 -5.46 11.04
N VAL A 159 3.14 -4.99 10.54
CA VAL A 159 2.96 -3.65 9.96
C VAL A 159 2.14 -2.81 10.91
N MET A 160 2.57 -1.59 11.16
CA MET A 160 1.79 -0.61 11.91
C MET A 160 0.67 -0.08 11.01
N ARG A 161 -0.57 -0.44 11.35
CA ARG A 161 -1.79 0.05 10.71
C ARG A 161 -2.17 1.45 11.19
N GLY A 162 -1.59 1.90 12.31
CA GLY A 162 -1.77 3.27 12.74
C GLY A 162 -1.24 3.55 14.13
N LEU A 163 -1.41 4.79 14.54
CA LEU A 163 -1.14 5.27 15.87
C LEU A 163 -2.24 6.21 16.35
N LYS A 164 -2.38 6.32 17.65
CA LYS A 164 -3.33 7.21 18.32
C LYS A 164 -2.65 7.96 19.44
N VAL A 165 -2.90 9.26 19.51
CA VAL A 165 -2.47 10.14 20.59
C VAL A 165 -3.71 10.60 21.35
N THR A 166 -3.67 10.52 22.67
CA THR A 166 -4.73 11.03 23.56
C THR A 166 -4.17 12.07 24.51
N ALA A 167 -4.88 13.19 24.66
CA ALA A 167 -4.42 14.30 25.50
C ALA A 167 -4.23 13.91 26.97
N THR A 168 -5.07 13.01 27.52
CA THR A 168 -5.14 12.69 28.95
C THR A 168 -3.80 12.28 29.56
N ASN A 169 -2.97 11.56 28.81
CA ASN A 169 -1.70 11.01 29.31
C ASN A 169 -0.52 11.23 28.37
N SER A 170 -0.73 11.92 27.24
CA SER A 170 0.28 12.11 26.18
C SER A 170 0.91 10.80 25.68
N LYS A 171 0.27 9.65 25.91
CA LYS A 171 0.76 8.35 25.44
C LYS A 171 0.38 8.18 23.98
N VAL A 172 1.35 7.71 23.20
CA VAL A 172 1.15 7.28 21.83
C VAL A 172 0.87 5.77 21.84
N LYS A 173 -0.31 5.36 21.39
CA LYS A 173 -0.67 3.96 21.24
C LYS A 173 -0.46 3.53 19.79
N PHE A 174 0.33 2.48 19.58
CA PHE A 174 0.56 1.88 18.27
C PHE A 174 -0.40 0.71 18.02
N TYR A 175 -0.80 0.54 16.76
CA TYR A 175 -1.66 -0.54 16.31
C TYR A 175 -0.93 -1.33 15.23
N GLU A 176 -0.33 -2.44 15.62
CA GLU A 176 0.34 -3.37 14.71
C GLU A 176 -0.59 -4.52 14.34
N VAL A 177 -0.44 -5.02 13.12
CA VAL A 177 -1.12 -6.22 12.61
C VAL A 177 -0.12 -7.10 11.89
N SER A 178 -0.41 -8.40 11.76
CA SER A 178 0.40 -9.27 10.90
C SER A 178 0.38 -8.76 9.45
N ARG A 179 1.48 -8.95 8.72
CA ARG A 179 1.58 -8.51 7.33
C ARG A 179 0.44 -9.06 6.45
N SER A 180 0.08 -10.33 6.64
CA SER A 180 -1.02 -11.01 5.93
C SER A 180 -2.42 -10.45 6.23
N ARG A 181 -2.57 -9.67 7.30
CA ARG A 181 -3.83 -8.98 7.61
C ARG A 181 -3.82 -7.53 7.12
N PHE A 182 -2.65 -7.00 6.82
CA PHE A 182 -2.48 -5.63 6.33
C PHE A 182 -2.66 -5.57 4.82
N TYR A 183 -1.97 -6.47 4.12
CA TYR A 183 -2.03 -6.70 2.68
C TYR A 183 -3.10 -7.75 2.40
#